data_AF-A0A6A6ISA8-F1
#
_entry.id   AF-A0A6A6ISA8-F1
#
_cell.length_a   1.000
_cell.length_b   1.000
_cell.length_c   1.000
_cell.angle_alpha   90.00
_cell.angle_beta   90.00
_cell.angle_gamma   90.00
#
_symmetry.space_group_name_H-M   'P 1'
#
loop_
_entity.id
_entity.type
_entity.pdbx_description
1 polymer ?
#
loop_
_entity_poly.entity_id
_entity_poly.type
_entity_poly.pdbx_seq_one_letter_code
_entity_poly.pdbx_strand_id
1 'polypeptide(L)'
;MVAYLPRLRNPSIGVLQHLSAAVRRNQRRPRPCLETLPLPLPRAFAQHAQQETSVGTTTPVPDDAPPPNGHKCPFYFEAGYALYAKRPSRPFPPPFLSLPSTSFSEPLSTHHRSRDRRPQVNGEMIRGVTNGDDAVLVSDYFIGANDGVGAWGTRERGHAALWSRLILHFWALEVEHAEYDPAHEPDPVAYLQTAFEHTKKATSEPQEWHGTTTACAALLSADTHNPPHPLLYVTQLGDSQILVIRPRDKEVIFKTTEQWHWFDCPRQLGTNSPDTPKQNAVMDRVEIEEDDVVIAMTDGVVDNLWEHEVVENVVDSMHKWRDQTSMSDPDKQPAEQTYADGMRFVAQELVNAARAIAEDPFAESPYMEKAIDEGLSIEGGKLDDISVVAAQCKRRKG
;
A
#
# COMPACT_ATOMS: atom_id res chain seq x y z
N MET A 1 38.51 48.84 -18.74
CA MET A 1 38.43 50.21 -18.18
C MET A 1 37.51 50.12 -16.98
N VAL A 2 38.05 50.36 -15.80
CA VAL A 2 37.40 50.19 -14.48
C VAL A 2 36.49 51.39 -14.19
N ALA A 3 35.27 51.16 -13.69
CA ALA A 3 34.44 52.19 -13.05
C ALA A 3 33.48 51.50 -12.05
N TYR A 4 33.85 51.41 -10.77
CA TYR A 4 33.46 52.33 -9.68
C TYR A 4 31.94 52.37 -9.38
N LEU A 5 31.54 51.61 -8.36
CA LEU A 5 30.30 51.78 -7.59
C LEU A 5 30.65 52.40 -6.22
N PRO A 6 29.95 53.47 -5.75
CA PRO A 6 30.27 54.13 -4.49
C PRO A 6 29.54 53.51 -3.29
N ARG A 7 30.26 53.45 -2.17
CA ARG A 7 29.81 53.14 -0.80
C ARG A 7 28.98 54.28 -0.20
N LEU A 8 27.93 53.95 0.54
CA LEU A 8 27.27 54.80 1.55
C LEU A 8 26.99 53.90 2.79
N ARG A 9 27.84 53.90 3.83
CA ARG A 9 27.82 54.68 5.08
C ARG A 9 26.56 54.54 5.95
N ASN A 10 26.72 53.77 7.03
CA ASN A 10 25.96 53.78 8.29
C ASN A 10 25.94 55.16 8.95
N PRO A 11 24.95 55.38 9.84
CA PRO A 11 25.22 56.03 11.11
C PRO A 11 24.77 55.17 12.31
N SER A 12 25.70 54.98 13.24
CA SER A 12 25.51 54.56 14.62
C SER A 12 25.18 55.76 15.52
N ILE A 13 24.32 55.57 16.52
CA ILE A 13 24.17 56.27 17.84
C ILE A 13 22.90 55.65 18.47
N GLY A 14 22.77 55.29 19.74
CA GLY A 14 23.61 55.42 20.92
C GLY A 14 22.93 54.71 22.11
N VAL A 15 23.76 54.32 23.07
CA VAL A 15 23.44 53.64 24.33
C VAL A 15 22.77 54.59 25.32
N LEU A 16 21.83 54.10 26.15
CA LEU A 16 21.65 54.56 27.54
C LEU A 16 20.85 53.56 28.39
N GLN A 17 21.54 52.97 29.37
CA GLN A 17 20.98 52.32 30.56
C GLN A 17 20.80 53.36 31.68
N HIS A 18 19.76 53.23 32.52
CA HIS A 18 19.86 53.09 33.99
C HIS A 18 18.50 53.23 34.72
N LEU A 19 18.24 52.24 35.61
CA LEU A 19 17.69 52.29 36.99
C LEU A 19 16.33 52.98 37.25
N SER A 20 15.40 52.46 38.07
CA SER A 20 15.59 52.08 39.48
C SER A 20 14.33 51.45 40.08
N ALA A 21 14.54 50.80 41.22
CA ALA A 21 13.63 49.95 41.97
C ALA A 21 12.54 50.68 42.78
N ALA A 22 11.45 49.96 43.09
CA ALA A 22 10.61 50.27 44.25
C ALA A 22 10.14 48.99 44.97
N VAL A 23 10.65 48.83 46.19
CA VAL A 23 10.29 47.84 47.20
C VAL A 23 9.06 48.32 47.97
N ARG A 24 8.04 47.48 48.21
CA ARG A 24 7.15 47.61 49.37
C ARG A 24 6.82 46.27 50.03
N ARG A 25 6.84 46.34 51.36
CA ARG A 25 6.84 45.29 52.39
C ARG A 25 5.46 44.68 52.68
N ASN A 26 5.49 43.38 53.00
CA ASN A 26 4.78 42.62 54.04
C ASN A 26 3.36 43.02 54.48
N GLN A 27 2.45 42.04 54.44
CA GLN A 27 1.54 41.72 55.56
C GLN A 27 1.21 40.21 55.57
N ARG A 28 1.24 39.60 56.76
CA ARG A 28 0.97 38.18 57.04
C ARG A 28 -0.45 37.99 57.60
N ARG A 29 -1.03 36.81 57.31
CA ARG A 29 -2.07 35.99 58.01
C ARG A 29 -3.41 35.89 57.26
N PRO A 30 -4.21 34.80 57.44
CA PRO A 30 -3.90 33.39 57.77
C PRO A 30 -4.48 32.39 56.73
N ARG A 31 -4.05 31.12 56.79
CA ARG A 31 -4.59 30.00 55.98
C ARG A 31 -5.97 29.55 56.48
N PRO A 32 -6.88 29.14 55.57
CA PRO A 32 -7.79 28.02 55.81
C PRO A 32 -7.36 26.78 55.01
N CYS A 33 -7.71 25.63 55.54
CA CYS A 33 -7.36 24.30 55.08
C CYS A 33 -8.47 23.74 54.16
N LEU A 34 -8.07 22.86 53.23
CA LEU A 34 -8.84 21.85 52.48
C LEU A 34 -9.91 22.32 51.45
N GLU A 35 -9.59 22.11 50.17
CA GLU A 35 -10.21 21.05 49.36
C GLU A 35 -9.28 20.72 48.18
N THR A 36 -8.72 19.52 48.19
CA THR A 36 -7.84 19.01 47.13
C THR A 36 -8.70 18.58 45.93
N LEU A 37 -8.70 19.40 44.87
CA LEU A 37 -9.16 18.96 43.55
C LEU A 37 -8.19 17.89 43.02
N PRO A 38 -8.67 16.72 42.57
CA PRO A 38 -7.80 15.70 42.00
C PRO A 38 -7.21 16.22 40.68
N LEU A 39 -5.88 16.32 40.65
CA LEU A 39 -5.13 16.50 39.41
C LEU A 39 -5.44 15.33 38.47
N PRO A 40 -5.72 15.56 37.17
CA PRO A 40 -5.85 14.47 36.23
C PRO A 40 -4.50 13.76 36.12
N LEU A 41 -4.50 12.46 36.41
CA LEU A 41 -3.36 11.57 36.19
C LEU A 41 -3.01 11.55 34.68
N PRO A 42 -1.79 11.87 34.26
CA PRO A 42 -1.33 11.55 32.92
C PRO A 42 -0.81 10.11 32.94
N ARG A 43 -1.69 9.13 32.73
CA ARG A 43 -1.29 7.74 32.45
C ARG A 43 -2.26 7.11 31.45
N ALA A 44 -2.19 7.58 30.21
CA ALA A 44 -2.29 6.63 29.11
C ALA A 44 -0.86 6.17 28.84
N PHE A 45 -0.53 4.97 29.32
CA PHE A 45 0.57 4.23 28.71
C PHE A 45 0.14 4.04 27.25
N ALA A 46 0.69 4.85 26.35
CA ALA A 46 0.82 4.42 24.96
C ALA A 46 1.72 3.19 25.02
N GLN A 47 1.12 2.01 25.10
CA GLN A 47 1.81 0.83 24.65
C GLN A 47 2.22 1.18 23.22
N HIS A 48 3.54 1.25 22.97
CA HIS A 48 4.06 0.96 21.65
C HIS A 48 3.59 -0.46 21.34
N ALA A 49 2.35 -0.62 20.89
CA ALA A 49 1.96 -1.80 20.15
C ALA A 49 2.89 -1.76 18.94
N GLN A 50 3.88 -2.64 18.93
CA GLN A 50 4.63 -2.91 17.71
C GLN A 50 3.58 -3.13 16.63
N GLN A 51 3.56 -2.30 15.58
CA GLN A 51 2.66 -2.51 14.46
C GLN A 51 2.98 -3.90 13.91
N GLU A 52 2.09 -4.86 14.19
CA GLU A 52 2.21 -6.24 13.77
C GLU A 52 1.94 -6.32 12.26
N THR A 53 2.69 -7.18 11.59
CA THR A 53 2.50 -7.46 10.17
C THR A 53 1.14 -8.12 9.96
N SER A 54 0.30 -7.55 9.08
CA SER A 54 -1.00 -8.11 8.73
C SER A 54 -0.85 -9.06 7.55
N VAL A 55 -1.45 -10.24 7.63
CA VAL A 55 -1.34 -11.28 6.59
C VAL A 55 -2.71 -11.86 6.21
N GLY A 56 -2.81 -12.38 5.00
CA GLY A 56 -4.00 -13.10 4.54
C GLY A 56 -3.72 -13.89 3.25
N THR A 57 -4.65 -14.77 2.87
CA THR A 57 -4.58 -15.57 1.64
C THR A 57 -5.46 -15.00 0.52
N THR A 58 -6.56 -14.35 0.89
CA THR A 58 -7.45 -13.67 -0.05
C THR A 58 -7.96 -12.37 0.55
N THR A 59 -8.34 -11.42 -0.29
CA THR A 59 -8.92 -10.17 0.20
C THR A 59 -10.43 -10.28 0.39
N PRO A 60 -11.03 -9.53 1.33
CA PRO A 60 -12.46 -9.62 1.60
C PRO A 60 -13.32 -9.33 0.36
N VAL A 61 -14.27 -10.22 0.09
CA VAL A 61 -15.33 -10.06 -0.92
C VAL A 61 -16.70 -9.96 -0.24
N PRO A 62 -17.71 -9.34 -0.87
CA PRO A 62 -19.08 -9.32 -0.35
C PRO A 62 -19.63 -10.74 -0.11
N ASP A 63 -20.35 -10.93 0.99
CA ASP A 63 -20.91 -12.25 1.36
C ASP A 63 -21.95 -12.73 0.34
N ASP A 64 -22.63 -11.79 -0.34
CA ASP A 64 -23.62 -12.03 -1.40
C ASP A 64 -23.02 -11.93 -2.81
N ALA A 65 -21.68 -11.91 -2.95
CA ALA A 65 -21.05 -11.82 -4.27
C ALA A 65 -21.48 -13.02 -5.14
N PRO A 66 -22.03 -12.78 -6.35
CA PRO A 66 -22.38 -13.88 -7.23
C PRO A 66 -21.12 -14.69 -7.54
N PRO A 67 -21.22 -16.04 -7.63
CA PRO A 67 -20.10 -16.83 -8.11
C PRO A 67 -19.70 -16.30 -9.49
N PRO A 68 -18.39 -16.29 -9.82
CA PRO A 68 -17.95 -15.80 -11.13
C PRO A 68 -18.71 -16.54 -12.23
N ASN A 69 -19.55 -15.80 -12.96
CA ASN A 69 -20.28 -16.28 -14.11
C ASN A 69 -19.31 -16.31 -15.30
N GLY A 70 -19.44 -17.32 -16.18
CA GLY A 70 -18.66 -17.41 -17.42
C GLY A 70 -17.63 -18.55 -17.45
N HIS A 71 -16.90 -18.62 -18.57
CA HIS A 71 -15.78 -19.54 -18.73
C HIS A 71 -14.69 -19.15 -17.74
N LYS A 72 -14.25 -20.09 -16.89
CA LYS A 72 -13.13 -19.82 -15.99
C LYS A 72 -11.82 -19.96 -16.76
N CYS A 73 -10.90 -19.04 -16.53
CA CYS A 73 -9.51 -19.21 -16.95
C CYS A 73 -9.02 -20.61 -16.49
N PRO A 74 -8.36 -21.40 -17.37
CA PRO A 74 -7.84 -22.71 -16.99
C PRO A 74 -6.75 -22.63 -15.93
N PHE A 75 -6.21 -21.43 -15.68
CA PHE A 75 -5.25 -21.14 -14.63
C PHE A 75 -5.85 -20.24 -13.55
N TYR A 76 -5.24 -20.29 -12.38
CA TYR A 76 -5.60 -19.46 -11.24
C TYR A 76 -4.38 -19.21 -10.35
N PHE A 77 -4.46 -18.20 -9.51
CA PHE A 77 -3.49 -17.88 -8.48
C PHE A 77 -3.86 -18.55 -7.17
N GLU A 78 -2.89 -19.28 -6.61
CA GLU A 78 -2.83 -19.56 -5.18
C GLU A 78 -1.98 -18.45 -4.56
N ALA A 79 -2.61 -17.55 -3.80
CA ALA A 79 -1.97 -16.31 -3.39
C ALA A 79 -2.02 -16.08 -1.88
N GLY A 80 -1.16 -15.17 -1.44
CA GLY A 80 -1.17 -14.62 -0.10
C GLY A 80 -0.51 -13.25 -0.09
N TYR A 81 -0.82 -12.47 0.94
CA TYR A 81 -0.29 -11.13 1.11
C TYR A 81 0.22 -10.92 2.53
N ALA A 82 1.15 -9.99 2.67
CA ALA A 82 1.65 -9.48 3.93
C ALA A 82 1.86 -7.98 3.85
N LEU A 83 1.61 -7.29 4.97
CA LEU A 83 1.46 -5.85 5.02
C LEU A 83 2.08 -5.30 6.30
N TYR A 84 2.95 -4.31 6.17
CA TYR A 84 3.45 -3.51 7.29
C TYR A 84 3.21 -2.03 6.99
N ALA A 85 2.56 -1.32 7.89
CA ALA A 85 2.31 0.11 7.74
C ALA A 85 3.28 0.90 8.62
N LYS A 86 4.02 1.86 8.06
CA LYS A 86 4.86 2.79 8.84
C LYS A 86 4.02 3.64 9.80
N ARG A 87 2.73 3.84 9.47
CA ARG A 87 1.75 4.53 10.31
C ARG A 87 0.32 4.10 10.00
N PRO A 88 -0.63 4.23 10.94
CA PRO A 88 -2.03 3.96 10.66
C PRO A 88 -2.59 4.81 9.52
N SER A 89 -3.40 4.20 8.66
CA SER A 89 -4.13 4.88 7.59
C SER A 89 -5.05 5.97 8.13
N ARG A 90 -5.19 7.07 7.39
CA ARG A 90 -6.25 8.04 7.68
C ARG A 90 -7.61 7.35 7.47
N PRO A 91 -8.54 7.40 8.45
CA PRO A 91 -9.86 6.80 8.30
C PRO A 91 -10.55 7.33 7.05
N PHE A 92 -11.22 6.44 6.32
CA PHE A 92 -11.95 6.85 5.12
C PHE A 92 -13.07 7.83 5.51
N PRO A 93 -13.24 8.93 4.76
CA PRO A 93 -14.25 9.91 5.07
C PRO A 93 -15.65 9.41 4.66
N PRO A 94 -16.73 10.03 5.15
CA PRO A 94 -18.05 9.85 4.56
C PRO A 94 -18.04 10.23 3.06
N PRO A 95 -18.79 9.53 2.20
CA PRO A 95 -19.72 8.44 2.51
C PRO A 95 -19.06 7.05 2.65
N PHE A 96 -17.75 6.93 2.41
CA PHE A 96 -17.04 5.65 2.26
C PHE A 96 -16.98 4.83 3.54
N LEU A 97 -16.70 5.49 4.67
CA LEU A 97 -16.77 4.88 5.97
C LEU A 97 -17.48 5.84 6.91
N SER A 98 -18.42 5.30 7.66
CA SER A 98 -19.29 6.08 8.52
C SER A 98 -19.44 5.30 9.81
N LEU A 99 -18.57 5.63 10.76
CA LEU A 99 -18.57 5.04 12.09
C LEU A 99 -19.89 5.43 12.79
N PRO A 100 -20.49 4.52 13.60
CA PRO A 100 -21.65 4.89 14.40
C PRO A 100 -21.31 6.07 15.31
N SER A 101 -22.24 7.00 15.47
CA SER A 101 -22.12 8.07 16.47
C SER A 101 -21.86 7.45 17.85
N THR A 102 -20.79 7.88 18.52
CA THR A 102 -20.46 7.43 19.88
C THR A 102 -21.40 8.02 20.93
N SER A 103 -22.35 8.87 20.52
CA SER A 103 -23.34 9.49 21.39
C SER A 103 -24.63 8.66 21.42
N PHE A 104 -24.97 8.15 22.61
CA PHE A 104 -26.22 7.44 22.88
C PHE A 104 -27.46 8.35 22.86
N SER A 105 -27.28 9.68 22.94
CA SER A 105 -28.35 10.66 23.05
C SER A 105 -28.71 11.35 21.73
N GLU A 106 -28.09 10.97 20.62
CA GLU A 106 -28.45 11.51 19.30
C GLU A 106 -29.71 10.82 18.75
N PRO A 107 -30.77 11.55 18.37
CA PRO A 107 -32.02 10.96 17.86
C PRO A 107 -31.88 10.26 16.49
N LEU A 108 -30.73 10.45 15.81
CA LEU A 108 -30.35 9.75 14.58
C LEU A 108 -29.21 8.73 14.82
N SER A 109 -28.87 8.43 16.08
CA SER A 109 -27.81 7.48 16.42
C SER A 109 -28.17 6.07 15.93
N THR A 110 -27.40 5.55 14.98
CA THR A 110 -27.56 4.19 14.44
C THR A 110 -26.90 3.10 15.28
N HIS A 111 -26.67 3.33 16.58
CA HIS A 111 -26.01 2.37 17.48
C HIS A 111 -26.69 0.98 17.52
N HIS A 112 -27.99 0.93 17.21
CA HIS A 112 -28.83 -0.27 17.19
C HIS A 112 -28.82 -1.00 15.83
N ARG A 113 -28.26 -0.39 14.77
CA ARG A 113 -28.07 -1.06 13.49
C ARG A 113 -26.66 -1.63 13.49
N SER A 114 -26.54 -2.96 13.46
CA SER A 114 -25.29 -3.65 13.13
C SER A 114 -24.91 -3.30 11.70
N ARG A 115 -24.39 -2.10 11.48
CA ARG A 115 -23.88 -1.70 10.17
C ARG A 115 -22.55 -2.38 10.00
N ASP A 116 -22.44 -3.09 8.89
CA ASP A 116 -21.16 -3.55 8.38
C ASP A 116 -20.16 -2.39 8.41
N ARG A 117 -19.06 -2.59 9.13
CA ARG A 117 -17.99 -1.59 9.30
C ARG A 117 -17.04 -1.58 8.10
N ARG A 118 -17.26 -2.44 7.11
CA ARG A 118 -16.49 -2.48 5.87
C ARG A 118 -16.78 -1.21 5.05
N PRO A 119 -15.77 -0.54 4.49
CA PRO A 119 -15.97 0.63 3.65
C PRO A 119 -16.84 0.32 2.42
N GLN A 120 -17.67 1.28 2.00
CA GLN A 120 -18.59 1.11 0.88
C GLN A 120 -18.52 2.27 -0.12
N VAL A 121 -18.76 1.98 -1.39
CA VAL A 121 -18.94 2.99 -2.44
C VAL A 121 -20.12 2.56 -3.31
N ASN A 122 -21.03 3.49 -3.62
CA ASN A 122 -22.27 3.20 -4.37
C ASN A 122 -23.14 2.06 -3.78
N GLY A 123 -23.03 1.78 -2.48
CA GLY A 123 -23.77 0.70 -1.81
C GLY A 123 -23.07 -0.67 -1.86
N GLU A 124 -21.91 -0.77 -2.50
CA GLU A 124 -21.08 -1.97 -2.58
C GLU A 124 -19.86 -1.85 -1.68
N MET A 125 -19.34 -2.99 -1.21
CA MET A 125 -18.12 -3.01 -0.40
C MET A 125 -16.88 -2.68 -1.24
N ILE A 126 -16.02 -1.81 -0.72
CA ILE A 126 -14.71 -1.52 -1.32
C ILE A 126 -13.80 -2.74 -1.10
N ARG A 127 -13.42 -3.41 -2.20
CA ARG A 127 -12.68 -4.70 -2.23
C ARG A 127 -11.18 -4.53 -2.12
N GLY A 128 -10.48 -5.46 -1.46
CA GLY A 128 -9.02 -5.48 -1.18
C GLY A 128 -8.67 -5.20 0.30
N VAL A 129 -7.44 -4.79 0.61
CA VAL A 129 -7.00 -4.40 1.98
C VAL A 129 -6.17 -3.10 1.95
N THR A 130 -6.31 -2.25 2.97
CA THR A 130 -5.53 -1.01 3.14
C THR A 130 -4.33 -1.27 4.06
N ASN A 131 -3.16 -0.73 3.74
CA ASN A 131 -1.94 -0.80 4.56
C ASN A 131 -1.27 0.59 4.64
N GLY A 132 -1.54 1.36 5.68
CA GLY A 132 -1.07 2.75 5.71
C GLY A 132 -1.71 3.55 4.58
N ASP A 133 -0.92 4.07 3.65
CA ASP A 133 -1.43 4.69 2.43
C ASP A 133 -1.48 3.73 1.21
N ASP A 134 -0.90 2.54 1.32
CA ASP A 134 -0.98 1.47 0.32
C ASP A 134 -2.34 0.76 0.31
N ALA A 135 -2.60 0.06 -0.80
CA ALA A 135 -3.65 -0.93 -0.92
C ALA A 135 -3.20 -2.15 -1.70
N VAL A 136 -3.71 -3.32 -1.33
CA VAL A 136 -3.52 -4.58 -2.08
C VAL A 136 -4.86 -5.21 -2.42
N LEU A 137 -4.89 -5.99 -3.51
CA LEU A 137 -6.02 -6.82 -3.88
C LEU A 137 -5.53 -8.20 -4.32
N VAL A 138 -6.23 -9.23 -3.86
CA VAL A 138 -5.92 -10.63 -4.19
C VAL A 138 -7.20 -11.33 -4.60
N SER A 139 -7.20 -11.88 -5.82
CA SER A 139 -8.23 -12.77 -6.37
C SER A 139 -7.58 -13.94 -7.12
N ASP A 140 -8.40 -14.89 -7.58
CA ASP A 140 -7.98 -16.07 -8.35
C ASP A 140 -7.22 -15.76 -9.65
N TYR A 141 -7.31 -14.55 -10.20
CA TYR A 141 -6.70 -14.22 -11.49
C TYR A 141 -6.22 -12.77 -11.56
N PHE A 142 -6.48 -11.96 -10.54
CA PHE A 142 -6.06 -10.57 -10.48
C PHE A 142 -5.42 -10.28 -9.14
N ILE A 143 -4.17 -9.83 -9.18
CA ILE A 143 -3.45 -9.33 -8.02
C ILE A 143 -2.96 -7.92 -8.29
N GLY A 144 -2.89 -7.09 -7.25
CA GLY A 144 -2.37 -5.73 -7.40
C GLY A 144 -1.91 -5.12 -6.09
N ALA A 145 -0.99 -4.17 -6.22
CA ALA A 145 -0.40 -3.41 -5.12
C ALA A 145 -0.24 -1.95 -5.57
N ASN A 146 -0.99 -1.06 -4.96
CA ASN A 146 -0.97 0.36 -5.23
C ASN A 146 -0.42 1.11 -4.02
N ASP A 147 0.54 1.98 -4.25
CA ASP A 147 1.09 2.89 -3.24
C ASP A 147 0.38 4.24 -3.33
N GLY A 148 -0.19 4.69 -2.22
CA GLY A 148 -0.79 6.00 -2.10
C GLY A 148 0.22 7.04 -1.60
N VAL A 149 0.39 8.15 -2.33
CA VAL A 149 1.39 9.15 -1.96
C VAL A 149 1.09 9.83 -0.62
N GLY A 150 1.87 9.47 0.41
CA GLY A 150 1.60 9.81 1.80
C GLY A 150 1.60 11.32 2.12
N ALA A 151 2.20 12.16 1.25
CA ALA A 151 2.18 13.62 1.40
C ALA A 151 0.75 14.19 1.48
N TRP A 152 -0.24 13.53 0.88
CA TRP A 152 -1.65 13.92 0.98
C TRP A 152 -2.19 13.89 2.41
N GLY A 153 -1.63 13.06 3.31
CA GLY A 153 -2.02 13.01 4.72
C GLY A 153 -1.86 14.33 5.47
N THR A 154 -1.05 15.25 4.95
CA THR A 154 -0.85 16.61 5.52
C THR A 154 -1.94 17.61 5.13
N ARG A 155 -2.77 17.28 4.13
CA ARG A 155 -3.82 18.15 3.61
C ARG A 155 -5.16 17.79 4.22
N GLU A 156 -5.98 18.80 4.57
CA GLU A 156 -7.28 18.58 5.20
C GLU A 156 -8.17 17.61 4.42
N ARG A 157 -8.17 17.68 3.08
CA ARG A 157 -8.95 16.79 2.20
C ARG A 157 -8.12 15.71 1.52
N GLY A 158 -6.86 15.51 1.93
CA GLY A 158 -5.99 14.50 1.33
C GLY A 158 -6.15 13.12 1.97
N HIS A 159 -6.39 12.11 1.13
CA HIS A 159 -6.62 10.72 1.49
C HIS A 159 -5.95 9.79 0.47
N ALA A 160 -4.64 9.56 0.62
CA ALA A 160 -3.87 8.66 -0.24
C ALA A 160 -4.40 7.21 -0.16
N ALA A 161 -4.56 6.69 1.06
CA ALA A 161 -5.18 5.39 1.33
C ALA A 161 -6.57 5.19 0.68
N LEU A 162 -7.35 6.24 0.48
CA LEU A 162 -8.65 6.13 -0.20
C LEU A 162 -8.46 5.96 -1.71
N TRP A 163 -7.55 6.73 -2.29
CA TRP A 163 -7.27 6.72 -3.72
C TRP A 163 -6.64 5.40 -4.17
N SER A 164 -5.61 4.91 -3.47
CA SER A 164 -5.00 3.60 -3.74
C SER A 164 -6.03 2.47 -3.69
N ARG A 165 -6.90 2.51 -2.68
CA ARG A 165 -7.97 1.54 -2.45
C ARG A 165 -9.06 1.56 -3.50
N LEU A 166 -9.55 2.75 -3.89
CA LEU A 166 -10.63 2.89 -4.87
C LEU A 166 -10.17 2.50 -6.27
N ILE A 167 -8.94 2.83 -6.65
CA ILE A 167 -8.38 2.41 -7.95
C ILE A 167 -8.36 0.88 -8.04
N LEU A 168 -7.79 0.17 -7.06
CA LEU A 168 -7.80 -1.30 -7.07
C LEU A 168 -9.21 -1.88 -7.06
N HIS A 169 -10.11 -1.29 -6.26
CA HIS A 169 -11.50 -1.75 -6.18
C HIS A 169 -12.19 -1.68 -7.54
N PHE A 170 -12.20 -0.51 -8.18
CA PHE A 170 -12.86 -0.36 -9.48
C PHE A 170 -12.13 -1.13 -10.58
N TRP A 171 -10.80 -1.25 -10.50
CA TRP A 171 -10.04 -2.03 -11.48
C TRP A 171 -10.41 -3.51 -11.44
N ALA A 172 -10.51 -4.09 -10.24
CA ALA A 172 -10.97 -5.46 -10.08
C ALA A 172 -12.42 -5.66 -10.58
N LEU A 173 -13.31 -4.66 -10.39
CA LEU A 173 -14.66 -4.71 -10.94
C LEU A 173 -14.67 -4.70 -12.48
N GLU A 174 -13.86 -3.86 -13.11
CA GLU A 174 -13.77 -3.82 -14.58
C GLU A 174 -13.19 -5.11 -15.15
N VAL A 175 -12.21 -5.72 -14.48
CA VAL A 175 -11.69 -7.06 -14.86
C VAL A 175 -12.78 -8.12 -14.74
N GLU A 176 -13.59 -8.08 -13.69
CA GLU A 176 -14.71 -9.02 -13.51
C GLU A 176 -15.80 -8.85 -14.55
N HIS A 177 -16.14 -7.60 -14.89
CA HIS A 177 -17.15 -7.29 -15.90
C HIS A 177 -16.74 -7.69 -17.32
N ALA A 178 -15.44 -7.69 -17.62
CA ALA A 178 -14.94 -8.10 -18.92
C ALA A 178 -15.16 -9.59 -19.22
N GLU A 179 -15.33 -10.42 -18.17
CA GLU A 179 -15.32 -11.88 -18.21
C GLU A 179 -14.06 -12.47 -18.90
N TYR A 180 -13.76 -13.75 -18.66
CA TYR A 180 -12.68 -14.42 -19.37
C TYR A 180 -13.19 -14.96 -20.71
N ASP A 181 -12.56 -14.52 -21.80
CA ASP A 181 -12.81 -15.01 -23.15
C ASP A 181 -11.51 -15.53 -23.79
N PRO A 182 -11.38 -16.83 -24.08
CA PRO A 182 -10.21 -17.37 -24.79
C PRO A 182 -9.98 -16.75 -26.17
N ALA A 183 -11.03 -16.21 -26.82
CA ALA A 183 -10.95 -15.67 -28.17
C ALA A 183 -10.55 -14.19 -28.23
N HIS A 184 -10.63 -13.46 -27.11
CA HIS A 184 -10.37 -12.03 -27.05
C HIS A 184 -9.37 -11.71 -25.94
N GLU A 185 -8.28 -11.03 -26.30
CA GLU A 185 -7.31 -10.57 -25.31
C GLU A 185 -7.93 -9.46 -24.44
N PRO A 186 -7.67 -9.47 -23.11
CA PRO A 186 -8.11 -8.39 -22.23
C PRO A 186 -7.40 -7.08 -22.57
N ASP A 187 -8.04 -5.95 -22.23
CA ASP A 187 -7.42 -4.61 -22.29
C ASP A 187 -7.30 -4.02 -20.87
N PRO A 188 -6.28 -4.43 -20.08
CA PRO A 188 -6.09 -3.93 -18.72
C PRO A 188 -5.91 -2.41 -18.62
N VAL A 189 -5.36 -1.77 -19.66
CA VAL A 189 -5.16 -0.31 -19.68
C VAL A 189 -6.51 0.40 -19.80
N ALA A 190 -7.43 -0.12 -20.63
CA ALA A 190 -8.80 0.37 -20.66
C ALA A 190 -9.52 0.14 -19.33
N TYR A 191 -9.34 -1.03 -18.70
CA TYR A 191 -9.94 -1.33 -17.39
C TYR A 191 -9.44 -0.35 -16.32
N LEU A 192 -8.14 -0.09 -16.27
CA LEU A 192 -7.54 0.90 -15.37
C LEU A 192 -8.01 2.33 -15.67
N GLN A 193 -8.21 2.68 -16.94
CA GLN A 193 -8.78 3.98 -17.33
C GLN A 193 -10.19 4.17 -16.77
N THR A 194 -11.06 3.18 -16.96
CA THR A 194 -12.43 3.23 -16.44
C THR A 194 -12.42 3.27 -14.90
N ALA A 195 -11.56 2.49 -14.26
CA ALA A 195 -11.37 2.51 -12.81
C ALA A 195 -10.91 3.87 -12.28
N PHE A 196 -10.02 4.54 -13.01
CA PHE A 196 -9.58 5.90 -12.70
C PHE A 196 -10.72 6.92 -12.80
N GLU A 197 -11.55 6.83 -13.83
CA GLU A 197 -12.73 7.70 -14.00
C GLU A 197 -13.77 7.47 -12.91
N HIS A 198 -14.04 6.22 -12.54
CA HIS A 198 -14.91 5.85 -11.42
C HIS A 198 -14.37 6.36 -10.09
N THR A 199 -13.06 6.25 -9.86
CA THR A 199 -12.41 6.79 -8.65
C THR A 199 -12.60 8.29 -8.57
N LYS A 200 -12.30 9.03 -9.66
CA LYS A 200 -12.50 10.49 -9.70
C LYS A 200 -13.94 10.88 -9.41
N LYS A 201 -14.91 10.17 -9.98
CA LYS A 201 -16.33 10.43 -9.74
C LYS A 201 -16.68 10.20 -8.27
N ALA A 202 -16.26 9.07 -7.70
CA ALA A 202 -16.54 8.71 -6.32
C ALA A 202 -15.92 9.71 -5.33
N THR A 203 -14.75 10.28 -5.64
CA THR A 203 -14.05 11.24 -4.79
C THR A 203 -14.42 12.69 -5.04
N SER A 204 -15.27 13.01 -6.03
CA SER A 204 -15.67 14.39 -6.34
C SER A 204 -16.97 14.82 -5.63
N GLU A 205 -17.87 13.89 -5.32
CA GLU A 205 -19.20 14.17 -4.74
C GLU A 205 -19.49 13.25 -3.54
N PRO A 206 -20.22 13.71 -2.50
CA PRO A 206 -20.74 15.07 -2.28
C PRO A 206 -19.66 16.06 -1.78
N GLN A 207 -18.50 15.54 -1.36
CA GLN A 207 -17.37 16.31 -0.93
C GLN A 207 -16.13 15.82 -1.66
N GLU A 208 -15.31 16.77 -2.09
CA GLU A 208 -14.09 16.48 -2.83
C GLU A 208 -12.98 15.94 -1.90
N TRP A 209 -12.45 14.77 -2.23
CA TRP A 209 -11.34 14.13 -1.54
C TRP A 209 -10.17 13.93 -2.49
N HIS A 210 -9.02 14.48 -2.13
CA HIS A 210 -7.84 14.49 -2.97
C HIS A 210 -6.86 13.38 -2.61
N GLY A 211 -6.05 12.98 -3.57
CA GLY A 211 -5.08 11.91 -3.40
C GLY A 211 -4.45 11.56 -4.74
N THR A 212 -3.33 10.87 -4.67
CA THR A 212 -2.65 10.26 -5.81
C THR A 212 -2.11 8.90 -5.40
N THR A 213 -1.93 8.02 -6.38
CA THR A 213 -1.46 6.67 -6.15
C THR A 213 -0.75 6.12 -7.38
N THR A 214 0.23 5.25 -7.19
CA THR A 214 0.74 4.35 -8.23
C THR A 214 -0.32 3.30 -8.57
N ALA A 215 -0.14 2.59 -9.67
CA ALA A 215 -1.02 1.49 -10.05
C ALA A 215 -0.20 0.33 -10.61
N CYS A 216 -0.23 -0.82 -9.96
CA CYS A 216 0.53 -1.98 -10.40
C CYS A 216 -0.27 -3.25 -10.16
N ALA A 217 -0.57 -3.99 -11.23
CA ALA A 217 -1.37 -5.21 -11.16
C ALA A 217 -0.98 -6.22 -12.23
N ALA A 218 -1.35 -7.48 -11.99
CA ALA A 218 -1.16 -8.58 -12.91
C ALA A 218 -2.46 -9.37 -13.07
N LEU A 219 -2.87 -9.57 -14.32
CA LEU A 219 -4.06 -10.32 -14.72
C LEU A 219 -3.64 -11.63 -15.39
N LEU A 220 -4.05 -12.75 -14.81
CA LEU A 220 -3.82 -14.09 -15.33
C LEU A 220 -4.88 -14.48 -16.36
N SER A 221 -4.42 -14.98 -17.49
CA SER A 221 -5.21 -15.48 -18.59
C SER A 221 -4.56 -16.74 -19.16
N ALA A 222 -5.03 -17.20 -20.31
CA ALA A 222 -4.44 -18.30 -21.05
C ALA A 222 -4.35 -17.98 -22.53
N ASP A 223 -3.42 -18.62 -23.21
CA ASP A 223 -3.35 -18.58 -24.66
C ASP A 223 -4.42 -19.48 -25.32
N THR A 224 -4.47 -19.43 -26.65
CA THR A 224 -5.38 -20.25 -27.47
C THR A 224 -4.78 -21.59 -27.89
N HIS A 225 -3.60 -21.96 -27.37
CA HIS A 225 -2.96 -23.23 -27.71
C HIS A 225 -3.71 -24.43 -27.08
N ASN A 226 -3.42 -25.63 -27.58
CA ASN A 226 -3.96 -26.87 -27.05
C ASN A 226 -2.83 -27.88 -26.78
N PRO A 227 -2.42 -28.09 -25.51
CA PRO A 227 -3.01 -27.53 -24.29
C PRO A 227 -2.75 -26.03 -24.13
N PRO A 228 -3.61 -25.30 -23.40
CA PRO A 228 -3.40 -23.87 -23.15
C PRO A 228 -2.23 -23.66 -22.19
N HIS A 229 -1.49 -22.57 -22.39
CA HIS A 229 -0.41 -22.08 -21.51
C HIS A 229 -0.84 -20.80 -20.78
N PRO A 230 -0.32 -20.55 -19.56
CA PRO A 230 -0.68 -19.37 -18.80
C PRO A 230 -0.04 -18.11 -19.39
N LEU A 231 -0.83 -17.05 -19.49
CA LEU A 231 -0.41 -15.73 -19.92
C LEU A 231 -0.67 -14.71 -18.83
N LEU A 232 0.29 -13.82 -18.59
CA LEU A 232 0.17 -12.74 -17.63
C LEU A 232 0.13 -11.40 -18.34
N TYR A 233 -0.90 -10.61 -18.08
CA TYR A 233 -0.98 -9.22 -18.50
C TYR A 233 -0.62 -8.34 -17.31
N VAL A 234 0.57 -7.78 -17.33
CA VAL A 234 1.08 -6.88 -16.29
C VAL A 234 0.78 -5.45 -16.70
N THR A 235 0.24 -4.64 -15.79
CA THR A 235 -0.02 -3.22 -16.05
C THR A 235 0.53 -2.38 -14.91
N GLN A 236 1.36 -1.39 -15.26
CA GLN A 236 2.08 -0.57 -14.30
C GLN A 236 2.04 0.91 -14.66
N LEU A 237 1.88 1.74 -13.63
CA LEU A 237 2.10 3.18 -13.64
C LEU A 237 2.70 3.59 -12.29
N GLY A 238 3.93 4.11 -12.31
CA GLY A 238 4.70 4.48 -11.12
C GLY A 238 5.86 3.53 -10.84
N ASP A 239 6.21 3.38 -9.57
CA ASP A 239 7.40 2.68 -9.06
C ASP A 239 7.10 1.40 -8.25
N SER A 240 5.83 1.12 -7.91
CA SER A 240 5.42 -0.24 -7.52
C SER A 240 5.76 -1.26 -8.60
N GLN A 241 6.13 -2.48 -8.25
CA GLN A 241 6.67 -3.47 -9.19
C GLN A 241 5.91 -4.80 -9.22
N ILE A 242 5.87 -5.42 -10.40
CA ILE A 242 5.63 -6.86 -10.57
C ILE A 242 6.95 -7.54 -10.91
N LEU A 243 7.25 -8.62 -10.18
CA LEU A 243 8.37 -9.53 -10.45
C LEU A 243 7.84 -10.94 -10.67
N VAL A 244 8.25 -11.58 -11.76
CA VAL A 244 7.91 -12.98 -12.07
C VAL A 244 9.14 -13.83 -11.92
N ILE A 245 9.07 -14.80 -11.00
CA ILE A 245 10.17 -15.68 -10.64
C ILE A 245 9.79 -17.10 -11.02
N ARG A 246 10.73 -17.82 -11.60
CA ARG A 246 10.67 -19.26 -11.82
C ARG A 246 11.48 -19.98 -10.73
N PRO A 247 10.83 -20.51 -9.67
CA PRO A 247 11.56 -20.93 -8.48
C PRO A 247 12.49 -22.13 -8.71
N ARG A 248 12.13 -23.03 -9.64
CA ARG A 248 12.93 -24.23 -9.96
C ARG A 248 14.33 -23.92 -10.48
N ASP A 249 14.49 -22.79 -11.17
CA ASP A 249 15.72 -22.37 -11.83
C ASP A 249 16.34 -21.13 -11.16
N LYS A 250 15.68 -20.58 -10.12
CA LYS A 250 15.99 -19.26 -9.51
C LYS A 250 16.12 -18.15 -10.55
N GLU A 251 15.28 -18.20 -11.59
CA GLU A 251 15.33 -17.30 -12.74
C GLU A 251 14.28 -16.19 -12.62
N VAL A 252 14.65 -14.97 -12.97
CA VAL A 252 13.72 -13.84 -13.15
C VAL A 252 13.20 -13.87 -14.59
N ILE A 253 11.91 -14.18 -14.76
CA ILE A 253 11.26 -14.26 -16.06
C ILE A 253 10.88 -12.87 -16.56
N PHE A 254 10.41 -12.02 -15.65
CA PHE A 254 9.97 -10.68 -15.98
C PHE A 254 10.07 -9.76 -14.78
N LYS A 255 10.37 -8.49 -15.04
CA LYS A 255 10.32 -7.40 -14.07
C LYS A 255 9.83 -6.13 -14.75
N THR A 256 8.90 -5.46 -14.09
CA THR A 256 8.42 -4.14 -14.50
C THR A 256 9.48 -3.05 -14.37
N THR A 257 9.48 -2.08 -15.29
CA THR A 257 10.40 -0.92 -15.24
C THR A 257 9.72 0.27 -14.56
N GLU A 258 10.30 0.74 -13.45
CA GLU A 258 9.81 1.90 -12.70
C GLU A 258 9.68 3.17 -13.57
N GLN A 259 8.69 4.00 -13.24
CA GLN A 259 8.35 5.19 -14.01
C GLN A 259 8.38 6.44 -13.15
N TRP A 260 9.20 7.40 -13.54
CA TRP A 260 9.49 8.61 -12.77
C TRP A 260 9.24 9.88 -13.58
N HIS A 261 8.86 10.96 -12.91
CA HIS A 261 9.02 12.32 -13.45
C HIS A 261 10.40 12.89 -13.08
N TRP A 262 10.84 12.63 -11.85
CA TRP A 262 12.17 12.88 -11.28
C TRP A 262 12.37 11.94 -10.09
N PHE A 263 13.58 11.89 -9.53
CA PHE A 263 13.89 11.07 -8.37
C PHE A 263 12.90 11.27 -7.22
N ASP A 264 12.42 10.16 -6.64
CA ASP A 264 11.41 10.11 -5.56
C ASP A 264 10.07 10.81 -5.92
N CYS A 265 9.79 10.94 -7.22
CA CYS A 265 8.50 11.39 -7.73
C CYS A 265 8.04 10.47 -8.87
N PRO A 266 7.39 9.35 -8.52
CA PRO A 266 6.89 8.43 -9.52
C PRO A 266 5.76 9.05 -10.32
N ARG A 267 5.50 8.46 -11.49
CA ARG A 267 4.22 8.68 -12.17
C ARG A 267 3.10 8.21 -11.26
N GLN A 268 2.00 8.94 -11.23
CA GLN A 268 0.93 8.68 -10.28
C GLN A 268 -0.44 9.07 -10.84
N LEU A 269 -1.47 8.29 -10.54
CA LEU A 269 -2.85 8.62 -10.88
C LEU A 269 -3.48 9.45 -9.76
N GLY A 270 -4.07 10.59 -10.11
CA GLY A 270 -4.98 11.25 -9.19
C GLY A 270 -5.10 12.75 -9.34
N THR A 271 -5.33 13.42 -8.21
CA THR A 271 -5.63 14.84 -8.16
C THR A 271 -4.43 15.67 -8.65
N ASN A 272 -4.66 16.51 -9.67
CA ASN A 272 -3.65 17.37 -10.30
C ASN A 272 -2.43 16.63 -10.88
N SER A 273 -2.51 15.31 -11.04
CA SER A 273 -1.48 14.58 -11.77
C SER A 273 -1.66 14.79 -13.28
N PRO A 274 -0.57 14.97 -14.06
CA PRO A 274 -0.64 14.96 -15.51
C PRO A 274 -0.82 13.54 -16.07
N ASP A 275 -0.58 12.50 -15.27
CA ASP A 275 -0.59 11.13 -15.75
C ASP A 275 -2.02 10.58 -15.87
N THR A 276 -2.24 9.82 -16.94
CA THR A 276 -3.49 9.07 -17.15
C THR A 276 -3.18 7.65 -17.58
N PRO A 277 -4.03 6.66 -17.26
CA PRO A 277 -3.79 5.28 -17.64
C PRO A 277 -3.52 5.10 -19.14
N LYS A 278 -4.38 5.66 -20.00
CA LYS A 278 -4.23 5.53 -21.47
C LYS A 278 -2.97 6.15 -22.05
N GLN A 279 -2.38 7.15 -21.39
CA GLN A 279 -1.20 7.85 -21.93
C GLN A 279 0.11 7.34 -21.33
N ASN A 280 0.06 6.82 -20.10
CA ASN A 280 1.27 6.61 -19.29
C ASN A 280 1.40 5.20 -18.74
N ALA A 281 0.33 4.42 -18.61
CA ALA A 281 0.45 3.05 -18.14
C ALA A 281 1.15 2.19 -19.20
N VAL A 282 2.06 1.33 -18.74
CA VAL A 282 2.72 0.33 -19.57
C VAL A 282 2.03 -1.00 -19.33
N MET A 283 1.73 -1.71 -20.41
CA MET A 283 1.15 -3.05 -20.36
C MET A 283 2.08 -4.03 -21.08
N ASP A 284 2.50 -5.05 -20.34
CA ASP A 284 3.37 -6.12 -20.81
C ASP A 284 2.62 -7.45 -20.80
N ARG A 285 2.71 -8.16 -21.92
CA ARG A 285 2.19 -9.52 -22.07
C ARG A 285 3.33 -10.51 -21.88
N VAL A 286 3.27 -11.29 -20.81
CA VAL A 286 4.35 -12.20 -20.37
C VAL A 286 3.85 -13.64 -20.41
N GLU A 287 4.61 -14.49 -21.10
CA GLU A 287 4.38 -15.94 -21.07
C GLU A 287 5.00 -16.51 -19.80
N ILE A 288 4.19 -17.23 -19.01
CA ILE A 288 4.64 -17.85 -17.76
C ILE A 288 4.33 -19.35 -17.80
N GLU A 289 4.83 -20.08 -16.82
CA GLU A 289 4.57 -21.51 -16.65
C GLU A 289 3.77 -21.78 -15.38
N GLU A 290 3.26 -23.01 -15.27
CA GLU A 290 2.75 -23.51 -14.00
C GLU A 290 3.86 -23.48 -12.95
N ASP A 291 3.49 -23.16 -11.71
CA ASP A 291 4.38 -22.99 -10.56
C ASP A 291 5.31 -21.76 -10.57
N ASP A 292 5.32 -20.96 -11.65
CA ASP A 292 5.92 -19.62 -11.62
C ASP A 292 5.21 -18.74 -10.58
N VAL A 293 5.98 -17.88 -9.92
CA VAL A 293 5.53 -17.02 -8.82
C VAL A 293 5.54 -15.57 -9.28
N VAL A 294 4.40 -14.91 -9.14
CA VAL A 294 4.21 -13.49 -9.41
C VAL A 294 4.18 -12.75 -8.08
N ILE A 295 5.07 -11.79 -7.90
CA ILE A 295 5.13 -10.90 -6.74
C ILE A 295 4.69 -9.51 -7.17
N ALA A 296 3.63 -8.99 -6.56
CA ALA A 296 3.27 -7.56 -6.64
C ALA A 296 3.72 -6.87 -5.35
N MET A 297 4.48 -5.78 -5.47
CA MET A 297 5.05 -5.09 -4.31
C MET A 297 5.10 -3.56 -4.51
N THR A 298 5.02 -2.82 -3.40
CA THR A 298 5.19 -1.36 -3.38
C THR A 298 6.65 -0.94 -3.20
N ASP A 299 6.93 0.36 -3.31
CA ASP A 299 8.28 0.93 -3.19
C ASP A 299 8.95 0.59 -1.85
N GLY A 300 8.16 0.44 -0.77
CA GLY A 300 8.62 0.00 0.54
C GLY A 300 9.40 -1.32 0.55
N VAL A 301 9.27 -2.16 -0.48
CA VAL A 301 10.14 -3.33 -0.70
C VAL A 301 11.35 -2.97 -1.56
N VAL A 302 11.12 -2.43 -2.76
CA VAL A 302 12.16 -2.29 -3.80
C VAL A 302 13.15 -1.16 -3.52
N ASP A 303 12.82 -0.25 -2.61
CA ASP A 303 13.73 0.75 -2.06
C ASP A 303 14.66 0.18 -0.98
N ASN A 304 14.30 -0.98 -0.40
CA ASN A 304 14.99 -1.58 0.74
C ASN A 304 15.63 -2.94 0.43
N LEU A 305 15.30 -3.58 -0.69
CA LEU A 305 15.88 -4.86 -1.11
C LEU A 305 16.25 -4.83 -2.59
N TRP A 306 17.44 -5.32 -2.94
CA TRP A 306 17.80 -5.53 -4.34
C TRP A 306 17.05 -6.73 -4.92
N GLU A 307 16.90 -6.75 -6.24
CA GLU A 307 16.19 -7.81 -6.96
C GLU A 307 16.68 -9.22 -6.61
N HIS A 308 18.00 -9.41 -6.49
CA HIS A 308 18.58 -10.71 -6.17
C HIS A 308 18.21 -11.17 -4.74
N GLU A 309 18.09 -10.24 -3.78
CA GLU A 309 17.66 -10.54 -2.41
C GLU A 309 16.19 -10.91 -2.36
N VAL A 310 15.34 -10.24 -3.16
CA VAL A 310 13.92 -10.59 -3.29
C VAL A 310 13.79 -12.01 -3.84
N VAL A 311 14.53 -12.36 -4.90
CA VAL A 311 14.52 -13.70 -5.50
C VAL A 311 15.00 -14.76 -4.51
N GLU A 312 16.11 -14.51 -3.82
CA GLU A 312 16.65 -15.42 -2.81
C GLU A 312 15.66 -15.64 -1.66
N ASN A 313 15.10 -14.55 -1.12
CA ASN A 313 14.11 -14.62 -0.05
C ASN A 313 12.86 -15.43 -0.47
N VAL A 314 12.32 -15.18 -1.66
CA VAL A 314 11.14 -15.90 -2.17
C VAL A 314 11.42 -17.39 -2.27
N VAL A 315 12.51 -17.77 -2.93
CA VAL A 315 12.83 -19.19 -3.17
C VAL A 315 13.15 -19.91 -1.85
N ASP A 316 13.95 -19.30 -0.99
CA ASP A 316 14.30 -19.89 0.31
C ASP A 316 13.07 -20.00 1.22
N SER A 317 12.16 -19.03 1.20
CA SER A 317 10.90 -19.09 1.96
C SER A 317 9.99 -20.21 1.45
N MET A 318 9.94 -20.45 0.14
CA MET A 318 9.23 -21.59 -0.43
C MET A 318 9.84 -22.93 0.01
N HIS A 319 11.17 -23.04 0.05
CA HIS A 319 11.85 -24.24 0.55
C HIS A 319 11.59 -24.46 2.04
N LYS A 320 11.75 -23.42 2.86
CA LYS A 320 11.48 -23.47 4.31
C LYS A 320 10.04 -23.91 4.59
N TRP A 321 9.06 -23.36 3.86
CA TRP A 321 7.66 -23.76 4.00
C TRP A 321 7.47 -25.26 3.71
N ARG A 322 8.02 -25.74 2.59
CA ARG A 322 7.96 -27.16 2.18
C ARG A 322 8.61 -28.09 3.20
N ASP A 323 9.77 -27.71 3.73
CA ASP A 323 10.49 -28.51 4.72
C ASP A 323 9.74 -28.58 6.06
N GLN A 324 9.21 -27.44 6.53
CA GLN A 324 8.40 -27.37 7.75
C GLN A 324 7.11 -28.19 7.62
N THR A 325 6.44 -28.15 6.46
CA THR A 325 5.27 -29.01 6.21
C THR A 325 5.62 -30.49 6.23
N SER A 326 6.80 -30.86 5.69
CA SER A 326 7.26 -32.26 5.64
C SER A 326 7.65 -32.81 7.02
N MET A 327 7.95 -31.95 8.00
CA MET A 327 8.29 -32.32 9.37
C MET A 327 7.10 -32.28 10.35
N SER A 328 5.90 -31.89 9.89
CA SER A 328 4.69 -31.91 10.72
C SER A 328 4.14 -33.34 10.87
N ASP A 329 3.80 -33.70 12.11
CA ASP A 329 3.45 -35.06 12.60
C ASP A 329 2.48 -35.84 11.68
N PRO A 330 2.82 -37.05 11.20
CA PRO A 330 1.96 -37.84 10.29
C PRO A 330 0.59 -38.23 10.88
N ASP A 331 0.39 -38.09 12.19
CA ASP A 331 -0.89 -38.38 12.88
C ASP A 331 -1.81 -37.15 13.02
N LYS A 332 -1.33 -35.95 12.67
CA LYS A 332 -2.23 -34.81 12.47
C LYS A 332 -2.80 -34.89 11.07
N GLN A 333 -4.11 -35.08 10.95
CA GLN A 333 -4.80 -34.80 9.69
C GLN A 333 -4.31 -33.43 9.21
N PRO A 334 -3.73 -33.30 8.00
CA PRO A 334 -3.30 -32.01 7.51
C PRO A 334 -4.55 -31.14 7.49
N ALA A 335 -4.63 -30.18 8.41
CA ALA A 335 -5.61 -29.13 8.35
C ALA A 335 -5.25 -28.31 7.11
N GLU A 336 -5.72 -28.78 5.94
CA GLU A 336 -5.70 -28.17 4.61
C GLU A 336 -4.71 -27.02 4.46
N GLN A 337 -3.40 -27.29 4.60
CA GLN A 337 -2.39 -26.27 4.34
C GLN A 337 -2.29 -26.10 2.83
N THR A 338 -2.84 -25.00 2.34
CA THR A 338 -2.99 -24.72 0.91
C THR A 338 -1.72 -24.12 0.32
N TYR A 339 -1.58 -24.14 -1.01
CA TYR A 339 -0.51 -23.39 -1.67
C TYR A 339 -0.59 -21.89 -1.34
N ALA A 340 -1.81 -21.36 -1.16
CA ALA A 340 -2.07 -20.02 -0.62
C ALA A 340 -1.40 -19.75 0.74
N ASP A 341 -1.41 -20.70 1.69
CA ASP A 341 -0.70 -20.53 2.98
C ASP A 341 0.82 -20.42 2.79
N GLY A 342 1.37 -21.17 1.83
CA GLY A 342 2.77 -21.06 1.44
C GLY A 342 3.10 -19.70 0.85
N MET A 343 2.25 -19.16 -0.02
CA MET A 343 2.46 -17.81 -0.57
C MET A 343 2.27 -16.71 0.48
N ARG A 344 1.36 -16.89 1.44
CA ARG A 344 1.25 -16.00 2.61
C ARG A 344 2.55 -16.00 3.42
N PHE A 345 3.14 -17.17 3.65
CA PHE A 345 4.43 -17.26 4.35
C PHE A 345 5.55 -16.55 3.58
N VAL A 346 5.63 -16.77 2.26
CA VAL A 346 6.60 -16.06 1.38
C VAL A 346 6.42 -14.55 1.46
N ALA A 347 5.19 -14.04 1.33
CA ALA A 347 4.93 -12.61 1.43
C ALA A 347 5.36 -12.05 2.80
N GLN A 348 5.10 -12.79 3.88
CA GLN A 348 5.45 -12.41 5.24
C GLN A 348 6.97 -12.33 5.46
N GLU A 349 7.73 -13.31 4.97
CA GLU A 349 9.19 -13.29 5.06
C GLU A 349 9.81 -12.14 4.26
N LEU A 350 9.23 -11.81 3.10
CA LEU A 350 9.69 -10.70 2.28
C LEU A 350 9.44 -9.35 2.95
N VAL A 351 8.24 -9.15 3.53
CA VAL A 351 7.94 -7.94 4.32
C VAL A 351 8.88 -7.79 5.51
N ASN A 352 9.18 -8.89 6.21
CA ASN A 352 10.10 -8.86 7.35
C ASN A 352 11.52 -8.47 6.94
N ALA A 353 12.01 -8.98 5.81
CA ALA A 353 13.33 -8.63 5.28
C ALA A 353 13.39 -7.16 4.88
N ALA A 354 12.41 -6.67 4.11
CA ALA A 354 12.35 -5.27 3.71
C ALA A 354 12.23 -4.33 4.91
N ARG A 355 11.39 -4.68 5.90
CA ARG A 355 11.24 -3.92 7.14
C ARG A 355 12.54 -3.80 7.94
N ALA A 356 13.31 -4.89 8.03
CA ALA A 356 14.57 -4.89 8.77
C ALA A 356 15.56 -3.86 8.19
N ILE A 357 15.63 -3.76 6.86
CA ILE A 357 16.45 -2.74 6.18
C ILE A 357 15.82 -1.35 6.32
N ALA A 358 14.50 -1.22 6.13
CA ALA A 358 13.78 0.05 6.21
C ALA A 358 13.91 0.75 7.58
N GLU A 359 14.03 -0.04 8.67
CA GLU A 359 14.18 0.48 10.04
C GLU A 359 15.65 0.77 10.41
N ASP A 360 16.63 0.33 9.62
CA ASP A 360 18.05 0.52 9.90
C ASP A 360 18.61 1.80 9.22
N PRO A 361 18.96 2.84 10.00
CA PRO A 361 19.49 4.10 9.47
C PRO A 361 20.92 3.98 8.90
N PHE A 362 21.58 2.82 9.07
CA PHE A 362 22.94 2.57 8.56
C PHE A 362 22.98 1.45 7.51
N ALA A 363 21.82 0.91 7.12
CA ALA A 363 21.78 -0.12 6.09
C ALA A 363 22.13 0.46 4.71
N GLU A 364 22.81 -0.35 3.91
CA GLU A 364 22.91 -0.12 2.47
C GLU A 364 21.58 -0.54 1.84
N SER A 365 21.04 0.31 0.95
CA SER A 365 19.75 0.07 0.31
C SER A 365 19.75 0.54 -1.14
N PRO A 366 18.90 -0.05 -2.00
CA PRO A 366 18.69 0.45 -3.36
C PRO A 366 18.30 1.94 -3.41
N TYR A 367 17.49 2.40 -2.45
CA TYR A 367 17.11 3.81 -2.35
C TYR A 367 18.30 4.72 -2.05
N MET A 368 19.16 4.31 -1.10
CA MET A 368 20.42 5.02 -0.81
C MET A 368 21.29 5.12 -2.07
N GLU A 369 21.47 4.02 -2.80
CA GLU A 369 22.25 3.99 -4.04
C GLU A 369 21.70 4.98 -5.08
N LYS A 370 20.39 4.92 -5.37
CA LYS A 370 19.73 5.84 -6.30
C LYS A 370 19.82 7.31 -5.84
N ALA A 371 19.70 7.57 -4.53
CA ALA A 371 19.83 8.92 -3.98
C ALA A 371 21.23 9.50 -4.19
N ILE A 372 22.27 8.68 -4.00
CA ILE A 372 23.67 9.07 -4.21
C ILE A 372 23.93 9.39 -5.69
N ASP A 373 23.40 8.58 -6.60
CA ASP A 373 23.52 8.81 -8.06
C ASP A 373 22.90 10.14 -8.49
N GLU A 374 21.84 10.58 -7.80
CA GLU A 374 21.17 11.87 -7.98
C GLU A 374 21.89 13.02 -7.24
N GLY A 375 22.99 12.74 -6.55
CA GLY A 375 23.81 13.72 -5.84
C GLY A 375 23.30 14.08 -4.45
N LEU A 376 22.41 13.28 -3.87
CA LEU A 376 21.91 13.44 -2.50
C LEU A 376 22.76 12.60 -1.53
N SER A 377 23.09 13.17 -0.37
CA SER A 377 23.81 12.46 0.68
C SER A 377 22.82 11.84 1.67
N ILE A 378 22.20 10.73 1.27
CA ILE A 378 21.27 9.94 2.08
C ILE A 378 21.97 8.60 2.44
N GLU A 379 21.71 8.10 3.63
CA GLU A 379 22.22 6.81 4.16
C GLU A 379 21.07 6.09 4.87
N GLY A 380 21.10 4.75 4.88
CA GLY A 380 20.09 3.92 5.53
C GLY A 380 18.98 3.41 4.61
N GLY A 381 18.08 2.62 5.18
CA GLY A 381 16.83 2.23 4.53
C GLY A 381 15.81 3.37 4.45
N LYS A 382 14.79 3.18 3.62
CA LYS A 382 13.64 4.09 3.48
C LYS A 382 12.44 3.50 4.24
N LEU A 383 12.07 4.14 5.35
CA LEU A 383 10.89 3.74 6.11
C LEU A 383 9.59 4.10 5.35
N ASP A 384 8.95 3.10 4.76
CA ASP A 384 7.67 3.21 4.06
C ASP A 384 6.60 2.20 4.53
N ASP A 385 5.37 2.35 4.02
CA ASP A 385 4.40 1.27 4.00
C ASP A 385 4.94 0.17 3.07
N ILE A 386 4.95 -1.07 3.55
CA ILE A 386 5.52 -2.23 2.85
C ILE A 386 4.39 -3.20 2.57
N SER A 387 4.07 -3.38 1.29
CA SER A 387 2.99 -4.24 0.85
C SER A 387 3.49 -5.27 -0.16
N VAL A 388 3.19 -6.55 0.11
CA VAL A 388 3.55 -7.67 -0.77
C VAL A 388 2.34 -8.56 -1.01
N VAL A 389 2.11 -8.89 -2.27
CA VAL A 389 1.26 -10.00 -2.70
C VAL A 389 2.13 -11.02 -3.44
N ALA A 390 2.16 -12.26 -2.96
CA ALA A 390 2.80 -13.38 -3.64
C ALA A 390 1.73 -14.32 -4.20
N ALA A 391 1.85 -14.71 -5.46
CA ALA A 391 0.87 -15.56 -6.13
C ALA A 391 1.56 -16.62 -6.98
N GLN A 392 1.24 -17.89 -6.74
CA GLN A 392 1.73 -19.00 -7.54
C GLN A 392 0.70 -19.37 -8.60
N CYS A 393 1.13 -19.45 -9.86
CA CYS A 393 0.30 -19.89 -10.98
C CYS A 393 0.01 -21.40 -10.89
N LYS A 394 -1.26 -21.79 -10.89
CA LYS A 394 -1.72 -23.19 -10.89
C LYS A 394 -2.74 -23.44 -11.97
N ARG A 395 -2.79 -24.67 -12.48
CA ARG A 395 -3.85 -25.13 -13.39
C ARG A 395 -5.06 -25.65 -12.62
N ARG A 396 -6.26 -25.24 -13.03
CA ARG A 396 -7.52 -25.78 -12.51
C ARG A 396 -7.66 -27.24 -12.94
N LYS A 397 -8.08 -28.11 -12.02
CA LYS A 397 -8.50 -29.48 -12.35
C LYS A 397 -9.86 -29.40 -13.05
N GLY A 398 -9.93 -29.89 -14.28
CA GLY A 398 -11.13 -29.86 -15.13
C GLY A 398 -12.27 -30.75 -14.64
#